data_AF-A0A415K5U0-F1
#
_entry.id   AF-A0A415K5U0-F1
#
_cell.length_a   1.000
_cell.length_b   1.000
_cell.length_c   1.000
_cell.angle_alpha   90.00
_cell.angle_beta   90.00
_cell.angle_gamma   90.00
#
_symmetry.space_group_name_H-M   'P 1'
#
loop_
_entity.id
_entity.type
_entity.pdbx_description
1 polymer ?
#
loop_
_entity_poly.entity_id
_entity_poly.type
_entity_poly.pdbx_seq_one_letter_code
_entity_poly.pdbx_strand_id
1 'polypeptide(L)'
;MEDIKPIDKFTLDKYVKEEDDLLEYVKQVAMEFCPDVYEGTYILETQALDIFKNRYNRKFIENKFSYADYKKEDSIQKALQGIGLDINKFWYLVLFVFDYSNGSCLEGMKLYDSPKEELEKFINIVANTCKEDKGVNKISGISFNKSLTLTLKGGKHPLVITNPNTIFYIACLLEDGLENIEQDSRMSREIVSLYKTKELYTARIYLFAKMILYFFETNPEFNNQRAPKGSGMNFSKLLLISNLIYFTQLSKTDGYLGDDDTLKKLIKQYKNKEIRTINNFYL
;
A
#
# COMPACT_ATOMS: atom_id res chain seq x y z
N MET A 1 25.32 -16.05 21.40
CA MET A 1 25.22 -15.53 20.01
C MET A 1 25.99 -14.23 19.99
N GLU A 2 26.97 -14.09 19.10
CA GLU A 2 27.64 -12.80 18.88
C GLU A 2 26.60 -11.76 18.48
N ASP A 3 26.68 -10.58 19.08
CA ASP A 3 25.80 -9.46 18.78
C ASP A 3 26.21 -8.90 17.42
N ILE A 4 25.63 -9.47 16.35
CA ILE A 4 25.89 -9.06 14.97
C ILE A 4 25.42 -7.60 14.84
N LYS A 5 26.37 -6.71 14.56
CA LYS A 5 26.08 -5.31 14.21
C LYS A 5 25.52 -5.25 12.79
N PRO A 6 24.71 -4.24 12.47
CA PRO A 6 24.28 -4.03 11.09
C PRO A 6 25.50 -3.89 10.19
N ILE A 7 25.41 -4.44 9.00
CA ILE A 7 26.34 -4.18 7.92
C ILE A 7 26.50 -2.66 7.75
N ASP A 8 27.74 -2.17 7.71
CA ASP A 8 28.00 -0.74 7.46
C ASP A 8 27.62 -0.32 6.04
N LYS A 9 28.02 -1.15 5.06
CA LYS A 9 27.66 -1.01 3.64
C LYS A 9 27.48 -2.37 2.97
N PHE A 10 26.41 -2.51 2.20
CA PHE A 10 26.16 -3.66 1.33
C PHE A 10 27.06 -3.64 0.09
N THR A 11 27.32 -4.81 -0.44
CA THR A 11 28.00 -5.01 -1.73
C THR A 11 27.00 -4.80 -2.86
N LEU A 12 27.37 -3.98 -3.86
CA LEU A 12 26.47 -3.59 -4.97
C LEU A 12 26.86 -4.21 -6.32
N ASP A 13 28.12 -4.61 -6.49
CA ASP A 13 28.71 -5.04 -7.75
C ASP A 13 28.69 -6.56 -7.96
N LYS A 14 28.33 -7.33 -6.93
CA LYS A 14 28.25 -8.79 -6.97
C LYS A 14 27.28 -9.35 -5.93
N TYR A 15 26.84 -10.57 -6.17
CA TYR A 15 26.07 -11.34 -5.20
C TYR A 15 26.93 -11.72 -3.98
N VAL A 16 26.37 -11.50 -2.79
CA VAL A 16 26.95 -11.92 -1.50
C VAL A 16 25.85 -12.65 -0.72
N LYS A 17 26.05 -13.94 -0.49
CA LYS A 17 25.02 -14.81 0.10
C LYS A 17 24.60 -14.35 1.49
N GLU A 18 25.56 -13.96 2.33
CA GLU A 18 25.30 -13.53 3.69
C GLU A 18 24.47 -12.23 3.74
N GLU A 19 24.67 -11.33 2.77
CA GLU A 19 23.86 -10.11 2.64
C GLU A 19 22.44 -10.42 2.14
N ASP A 20 22.30 -11.35 1.20
CA ASP A 20 21.00 -11.81 0.69
C ASP A 20 20.21 -12.53 1.80
N ASP A 21 20.86 -13.40 2.58
CA ASP A 21 20.29 -14.09 3.73
C ASP A 21 19.81 -13.08 4.80
N LEU A 22 20.53 -11.96 4.99
CA LEU A 22 20.12 -10.87 5.90
C LEU A 22 18.91 -10.07 5.38
N LEU A 23 18.74 -10.00 4.08
CA LEU A 23 17.65 -9.28 3.42
C LEU A 23 16.46 -10.18 3.03
N GLU A 24 16.46 -11.45 3.44
CA GLU A 24 15.39 -12.42 3.14
C GLU A 24 13.99 -11.86 3.44
N TYR A 25 13.79 -11.25 4.61
CA TYR A 25 12.50 -10.66 4.98
C TYR A 25 12.13 -9.44 4.13
N VAL A 26 13.14 -8.66 3.71
CA VAL A 26 12.95 -7.53 2.80
C VAL A 26 12.51 -8.04 1.44
N LYS A 27 13.21 -9.06 0.89
CA LYS A 27 12.94 -9.66 -0.41
C LYS A 27 11.50 -10.14 -0.51
N GLN A 28 11.04 -10.87 0.50
CA GLN A 28 9.68 -11.40 0.57
C GLN A 28 8.62 -10.30 0.47
N VAL A 29 8.77 -9.22 1.23
CA VAL A 29 7.82 -8.10 1.18
C VAL A 29 7.99 -7.29 -0.11
N ALA A 30 9.20 -7.09 -0.59
CA ALA A 30 9.49 -6.35 -1.81
C ALA A 30 8.86 -6.99 -3.06
N MET A 31 8.83 -8.33 -3.15
CA MET A 31 8.20 -9.02 -4.28
C MET A 31 6.71 -8.73 -4.44
N GLU A 32 6.01 -8.40 -3.35
CA GLU A 32 4.58 -8.04 -3.39
C GLU A 32 4.36 -6.55 -3.68
N PHE A 33 5.11 -5.69 -2.99
CA PHE A 33 4.85 -4.24 -3.00
C PHE A 33 5.68 -3.49 -4.05
N CYS A 34 6.75 -4.09 -4.56
CA CYS A 34 7.64 -3.50 -5.55
C CYS A 34 8.14 -4.56 -6.56
N PRO A 35 7.22 -5.29 -7.23
CA PRO A 35 7.61 -6.27 -8.23
C PRO A 35 8.19 -5.58 -9.47
N ASP A 36 9.19 -6.18 -10.10
CA ASP A 36 9.53 -5.82 -11.48
C ASP A 36 8.50 -6.49 -12.39
N VAL A 37 7.72 -5.68 -13.10
CA VAL A 37 6.71 -6.17 -14.04
C VAL A 37 7.28 -6.04 -15.45
N TYR A 38 7.57 -7.17 -16.08
CA TYR A 38 7.80 -7.22 -17.53
C TYR A 38 6.47 -7.53 -18.22
N GLU A 39 6.02 -6.64 -19.10
CA GLU A 39 4.86 -6.75 -20.00
C GLU A 39 3.80 -7.80 -19.60
N GLY A 40 3.16 -7.57 -18.46
CA GLY A 40 1.79 -8.02 -18.21
C GLY A 40 1.55 -9.46 -17.72
N THR A 41 2.54 -10.35 -17.55
CA THR A 41 2.23 -11.71 -17.08
C THR A 41 3.24 -12.42 -16.17
N TYR A 42 4.46 -11.91 -15.98
CA TYR A 42 5.46 -12.59 -15.13
C TYR A 42 6.13 -11.61 -14.16
N ILE A 43 5.96 -11.87 -12.84
CA ILE A 43 6.80 -11.29 -11.79
C ILE A 43 8.14 -12.01 -11.88
N LEU A 44 9.13 -11.37 -12.51
CA LEU A 44 10.40 -12.02 -12.84
C LEU A 44 11.43 -11.88 -11.72
N GLU A 45 11.43 -10.78 -10.97
CA GLU A 45 12.29 -10.50 -9.81
C GLU A 45 11.90 -9.13 -9.20
N THR A 46 12.65 -8.62 -8.21
CA THR A 46 12.47 -7.25 -7.68
C THR A 46 13.81 -6.53 -7.61
N GLN A 47 13.92 -5.39 -8.29
CA GLN A 47 15.07 -4.48 -8.17
C GLN A 47 15.08 -3.72 -6.83
N ALA A 48 14.03 -3.84 -6.03
CA ALA A 48 13.91 -3.11 -4.78
C ALA A 48 15.04 -3.41 -3.78
N LEU A 49 15.63 -4.62 -3.82
CA LEU A 49 16.78 -4.96 -2.99
C LEU A 49 18.01 -4.12 -3.34
N ASP A 50 18.34 -4.00 -4.62
CA ASP A 50 19.51 -3.24 -5.06
C ASP A 50 19.32 -1.75 -4.81
N ILE A 51 18.09 -1.25 -5.02
CA ILE A 51 17.72 0.12 -4.68
C ILE A 51 17.84 0.35 -3.18
N PHE A 52 17.31 -0.54 -2.34
CA PHE A 52 17.41 -0.46 -0.88
C PHE A 52 18.88 -0.43 -0.43
N LYS A 53 19.71 -1.35 -0.92
CA LYS A 53 21.14 -1.42 -0.61
C LYS A 53 21.84 -0.11 -0.99
N ASN A 54 21.57 0.43 -2.18
CA ASN A 54 22.15 1.68 -2.65
C ASN A 54 21.75 2.86 -1.75
N ARG A 55 20.45 2.99 -1.45
CA ARG A 55 19.92 4.02 -0.54
C ARG A 55 20.49 3.91 0.86
N TYR A 56 20.60 2.70 1.40
CA TYR A 56 21.24 2.42 2.69
C TYR A 56 22.71 2.86 2.70
N ASN A 57 23.48 2.45 1.69
CA ASN A 57 24.91 2.77 1.57
C ASN A 57 25.18 4.27 1.44
N ARG A 58 24.29 4.98 0.73
CA ARG A 58 24.35 6.43 0.53
C ARG A 58 23.75 7.24 1.67
N LYS A 59 23.20 6.58 2.71
CA LYS A 59 22.52 7.22 3.84
C LYS A 59 21.34 8.12 3.41
N PHE A 60 20.61 7.70 2.37
CA PHE A 60 19.40 8.38 1.90
C PHE A 60 18.13 7.99 2.69
N ILE A 61 18.23 6.96 3.54
CA ILE A 61 17.17 6.60 4.48
C ILE A 61 17.27 7.56 5.67
N GLU A 62 16.61 8.71 5.56
CA GLU A 62 16.59 9.73 6.62
C GLU A 62 15.64 9.33 7.75
N ASN A 63 16.21 8.86 8.87
CA ASN A 63 15.44 8.39 10.01
C ASN A 63 16.02 8.88 11.35
N LYS A 64 15.16 9.04 12.36
CA LYS A 64 15.53 9.54 13.70
C LYS A 64 15.79 8.44 14.73
N PHE A 65 15.96 7.22 14.25
CA PHE A 65 16.16 6.03 15.08
C PHE A 65 17.38 5.26 14.57
N SER A 66 18.04 4.49 15.43
CA SER A 66 19.19 3.68 15.03
C SER A 66 18.98 2.22 15.41
N TYR A 67 19.83 1.35 14.89
CA TYR A 67 19.84 -0.05 15.32
C TYR A 67 20.14 -0.19 16.83
N ALA A 68 20.98 0.70 17.36
CA ALA A 68 21.28 0.73 18.80
C ALA A 68 20.05 1.10 19.63
N ASP A 69 19.19 1.99 19.14
CA ASP A 69 17.93 2.34 19.79
C ASP A 69 16.94 1.17 19.68
N TYR A 70 16.82 0.59 18.49
CA TYR A 70 15.99 -0.60 18.23
C TYR A 70 16.31 -1.74 19.20
N LYS A 71 17.60 -2.01 19.44
CA LYS A 71 18.05 -3.06 20.37
C LYS A 71 17.78 -2.76 21.85
N LYS A 72 17.56 -1.48 22.20
CA LYS A 72 17.20 -1.06 23.57
C LYS A 72 15.69 -1.09 23.82
N GLU A 73 14.87 -1.17 22.77
CA GLU A 73 13.40 -1.19 22.90
C GLU A 73 12.90 -2.53 23.43
N ASP A 74 12.81 -2.64 24.76
CA ASP A 74 12.44 -3.87 25.48
C ASP A 74 11.13 -4.49 24.97
N SER A 75 10.11 -3.67 24.68
CA SER A 75 8.82 -4.15 24.18
C SER A 75 8.93 -4.83 22.82
N ILE A 76 9.72 -4.26 21.91
CA ILE A 76 9.98 -4.80 20.58
C ILE A 76 10.85 -6.05 20.68
N GLN A 77 11.95 -5.99 21.45
CA GLN A 77 12.88 -7.11 21.58
C GLN A 77 12.22 -8.34 22.22
N LYS A 78 11.42 -8.17 23.27
CA LYS A 78 10.67 -9.26 23.89
C LYS A 78 9.65 -9.88 22.94
N ALA A 79 8.95 -9.05 22.16
CA ALA A 79 8.01 -9.53 21.16
C ALA A 79 8.72 -10.39 20.11
N LEU A 80 9.80 -9.89 19.50
CA LEU A 80 10.55 -10.61 18.48
C LEU A 80 11.14 -11.93 18.97
N GLN A 81 11.73 -11.93 20.18
CA GLN A 81 12.24 -13.14 20.82
C GLN A 81 11.12 -14.14 21.12
N GLY A 82 9.97 -13.66 21.61
CA GLY A 82 8.82 -14.51 21.92
C GLY A 82 8.20 -15.21 20.71
N ILE A 83 8.42 -14.67 19.50
CA ILE A 83 7.95 -15.22 18.22
C ILE A 83 9.08 -15.99 17.49
N GLY A 84 10.31 -15.96 18.00
CA GLY A 84 11.46 -16.56 17.33
C GLY A 84 11.81 -15.90 15.99
N LEU A 85 11.52 -14.60 15.83
CA LEU A 85 11.97 -13.84 14.66
C LEU A 85 13.45 -13.50 14.75
N ASP A 86 14.14 -13.53 13.61
CA ASP A 86 15.50 -13.02 13.54
C ASP A 86 15.50 -11.49 13.67
N ILE A 87 16.04 -11.00 14.77
CA ILE A 87 16.09 -9.58 15.13
C ILE A 87 16.85 -8.75 14.08
N ASN A 88 17.90 -9.31 13.48
CA ASN A 88 18.75 -8.59 12.53
C ASN A 88 18.07 -8.50 11.17
N LYS A 89 17.49 -9.60 10.68
CA LYS A 89 16.71 -9.59 9.43
C LYS A 89 15.50 -8.67 9.55
N PHE A 90 14.82 -8.72 10.69
CA PHE A 90 13.64 -7.90 10.95
C PHE A 90 13.96 -6.41 11.04
N TRP A 91 15.13 -6.02 11.55
CA TRP A 91 15.59 -4.63 11.49
C TRP A 91 15.66 -4.09 10.05
N TYR A 92 16.22 -4.85 9.11
CA TYR A 92 16.28 -4.44 7.70
C TYR A 92 14.89 -4.35 7.07
N LEU A 93 13.98 -5.27 7.43
CA LEU A 93 12.57 -5.16 7.04
C LEU A 93 11.94 -3.85 7.53
N VAL A 94 12.14 -3.48 8.81
CA VAL A 94 11.61 -2.22 9.37
C VAL A 94 12.18 -1.00 8.62
N LEU A 95 13.48 -0.99 8.33
CA LEU A 95 14.12 0.09 7.57
C LEU A 95 13.55 0.19 6.14
N PHE A 96 13.43 -0.93 5.43
CA PHE A 96 12.89 -0.97 4.08
C PHE A 96 11.44 -0.47 4.06
N VAL A 97 10.58 -0.99 4.92
CA VAL A 97 9.16 -0.61 4.97
C VAL A 97 9.00 0.86 5.36
N PHE A 98 9.83 1.37 6.28
CA PHE A 98 9.88 2.78 6.62
C PHE A 98 10.23 3.64 5.39
N ASP A 99 11.34 3.32 4.71
CA ASP A 99 11.81 4.08 3.56
C ASP A 99 10.85 3.99 2.37
N TYR A 100 10.32 2.81 2.09
CA TYR A 100 9.32 2.58 1.06
C TYR A 100 8.05 3.41 1.35
N SER A 101 7.54 3.39 2.57
CA SER A 101 6.36 4.19 2.94
C SER A 101 6.60 5.71 2.77
N ASN A 102 7.84 6.19 2.97
CA ASN A 102 8.21 7.58 2.69
C ASN A 102 8.18 7.86 1.18
N GLY A 103 8.79 6.98 0.39
CA GLY A 103 8.83 7.08 -1.07
C GLY A 103 7.44 7.08 -1.70
N SER A 104 6.49 6.34 -1.14
CA SER A 104 5.10 6.29 -1.62
C SER A 104 4.23 7.45 -1.12
N CYS A 105 4.39 7.90 0.13
CA CYS A 105 3.40 8.78 0.77
C CYS A 105 3.90 10.20 1.12
N LEU A 106 5.21 10.42 1.22
CA LEU A 106 5.80 11.75 1.40
C LEU A 106 6.32 12.30 0.07
N GLU A 107 7.05 11.45 -0.64
CA GLU A 107 7.78 11.82 -1.85
C GLU A 107 7.15 11.23 -3.12
N GLY A 108 6.03 10.52 -2.97
CA GLY A 108 5.37 9.80 -4.05
C GLY A 108 4.74 10.72 -5.09
N MET A 109 4.60 10.18 -6.29
CA MET A 109 3.87 10.83 -7.37
C MET A 109 2.42 10.36 -7.35
N LYS A 110 1.47 11.30 -7.45
CA LYS A 110 0.05 10.94 -7.47
C LYS A 110 -0.29 10.18 -8.74
N LEU A 111 -1.02 9.07 -8.58
CA LEU A 111 -1.58 8.30 -9.67
C LEU A 111 -3.04 8.73 -9.86
N TYR A 112 -3.39 9.09 -11.09
CA TYR A 112 -4.76 9.36 -11.48
C TYR A 112 -5.33 8.14 -12.19
N ASP A 113 -6.66 8.03 -12.09
CA ASP A 113 -7.41 7.08 -12.88
C ASP A 113 -7.00 7.18 -14.36
N SER A 114 -6.82 6.03 -15.00
CA SER A 114 -6.76 5.98 -16.46
C SER A 114 -8.10 6.48 -17.05
N PRO A 115 -8.10 6.97 -18.31
CA PRO A 115 -9.35 7.33 -18.98
C PRO A 115 -10.38 6.19 -18.95
N LYS A 116 -9.95 4.93 -19.06
CA LYS A 116 -10.82 3.75 -18.95
C LYS A 116 -11.44 3.62 -17.56
N GLU A 117 -10.66 3.75 -16.48
CA GLU A 117 -11.19 3.69 -15.10
C GLU A 117 -12.20 4.82 -14.82
N GLU A 118 -11.99 6.03 -15.33
CA GLU A 118 -12.97 7.12 -15.19
C GLU A 118 -14.32 6.74 -15.84
N LEU A 119 -14.28 6.12 -17.02
CA LEU A 119 -15.47 5.66 -17.74
C LEU A 119 -16.14 4.47 -17.03
N GLU A 120 -15.36 3.50 -16.53
CA GLU A 120 -15.88 2.37 -15.74
C GLU A 120 -16.57 2.86 -14.46
N LYS A 121 -16.01 3.86 -13.77
CA LYS A 121 -16.67 4.50 -12.62
C LYS A 121 -18.00 5.13 -13.00
N PHE A 122 -18.07 5.81 -14.14
CA PHE A 122 -19.33 6.35 -14.65
C PHE A 122 -20.36 5.24 -14.90
N ILE A 123 -19.99 4.18 -15.63
CA ILE A 123 -20.88 3.03 -15.91
C ILE A 123 -21.40 2.42 -14.60
N ASN A 124 -20.50 2.17 -13.65
CA ASN A 124 -20.85 1.60 -12.35
C ASN A 124 -21.82 2.49 -11.55
N ILE A 125 -21.65 3.82 -11.56
CA ILE A 125 -22.58 4.74 -10.91
C ILE A 125 -23.98 4.62 -11.53
N VAL A 126 -24.06 4.57 -12.86
CA VAL A 126 -25.35 4.45 -13.58
C VAL A 126 -26.01 3.12 -13.27
N ALA A 127 -25.26 2.00 -13.36
CA ALA A 127 -25.76 0.65 -13.08
C ALA A 127 -26.33 0.53 -11.65
N ASN A 128 -25.58 0.97 -10.64
CA ASN A 128 -26.00 0.92 -9.22
C ASN A 128 -27.21 1.81 -8.90
N THR A 129 -27.52 2.79 -9.77
CA THR A 129 -28.67 3.68 -9.59
C THR A 129 -29.90 3.17 -10.36
N CYS A 130 -29.77 2.20 -11.25
CA CYS A 130 -30.90 1.59 -11.92
C CYS A 130 -31.79 0.81 -10.94
N LYS A 131 -33.12 0.85 -11.12
CA LYS A 131 -34.04 0.03 -10.32
C LYS A 131 -34.01 -1.41 -10.84
N GLU A 132 -33.43 -2.31 -10.05
CA GLU A 132 -33.30 -3.74 -10.37
C GLU A 132 -34.64 -4.41 -10.70
N ASP A 133 -35.74 -3.98 -10.07
CA ASP A 133 -37.05 -4.65 -10.20
C ASP A 133 -37.88 -4.29 -11.45
N LYS A 134 -37.43 -3.41 -12.36
CA LYS A 134 -38.29 -2.93 -13.47
C LYS A 134 -37.75 -3.10 -14.88
N GLY A 135 -36.51 -3.53 -15.06
CA GLY A 135 -35.88 -3.57 -16.39
C GLY A 135 -36.06 -2.25 -17.18
N VAL A 136 -35.86 -2.30 -18.49
CA VAL A 136 -36.26 -1.20 -19.39
C VAL A 136 -37.77 -1.28 -19.60
N ASN A 137 -38.54 -0.34 -19.04
CA ASN A 137 -39.97 -0.27 -19.35
C ASN A 137 -40.15 0.20 -20.81
N LYS A 138 -40.89 -0.54 -21.63
CA LYS A 138 -41.09 -0.23 -23.06
C LYS A 138 -41.76 1.13 -23.34
N ILE A 139 -42.44 1.71 -22.35
CA ILE A 139 -43.19 2.98 -22.46
C ILE A 139 -42.47 4.11 -21.73
N SER A 140 -42.05 3.89 -20.47
CA SER A 140 -41.42 4.93 -19.64
C SER A 140 -39.88 4.92 -19.67
N GLY A 141 -39.28 3.90 -20.29
CA GLY A 141 -37.84 3.72 -20.32
C GLY A 141 -37.22 3.39 -18.95
N ILE A 142 -35.98 3.82 -18.75
CA ILE A 142 -35.21 3.63 -17.52
C ILE A 142 -35.66 4.59 -16.43
N SER A 143 -35.65 4.10 -15.18
CA SER A 143 -35.84 4.93 -14.00
C SER A 143 -34.77 4.64 -12.96
N PHE A 144 -34.28 5.70 -12.31
CA PHE A 144 -33.26 5.61 -11.29
C PHE A 144 -33.88 5.59 -9.88
N ASN A 145 -33.25 4.87 -8.95
CA ASN A 145 -33.61 4.84 -7.54
C ASN A 145 -33.26 6.15 -6.81
N LYS A 146 -32.31 6.92 -7.35
CA LYS A 146 -31.91 8.26 -6.91
C LYS A 146 -31.76 9.16 -8.14
N SER A 147 -32.01 10.47 -7.98
CA SER A 147 -31.80 11.40 -9.10
C SER A 147 -30.32 11.45 -9.48
N LEU A 148 -30.02 11.26 -10.76
CA LEU A 148 -28.68 11.34 -11.31
C LEU A 148 -28.62 12.49 -12.32
N THR A 149 -27.50 13.21 -12.37
CA THR A 149 -27.31 14.35 -13.26
C THR A 149 -25.88 14.35 -13.77
N LEU A 150 -25.72 14.40 -15.09
CA LEU A 150 -24.42 14.56 -15.75
C LEU A 150 -24.24 16.04 -16.11
N THR A 151 -23.19 16.67 -15.60
CA THR A 151 -22.89 18.09 -15.84
C THR A 151 -21.53 18.23 -16.52
N LEU A 152 -21.51 18.81 -17.71
CA LEU A 152 -20.28 19.15 -18.44
C LEU A 152 -20.03 20.66 -18.38
N LYS A 153 -18.90 21.07 -17.81
CA LYS A 153 -18.51 22.48 -17.63
C LYS A 153 -17.35 22.85 -18.56
N GLY A 154 -17.64 23.52 -19.66
CA GLY A 154 -16.64 24.05 -20.62
C GLY A 154 -16.68 25.57 -20.82
N GLY A 155 -17.58 26.28 -20.15
CA GLY A 155 -17.79 27.72 -20.33
C GLY A 155 -18.83 28.28 -19.34
N LYS A 156 -19.39 29.47 -19.64
CA LYS A 156 -20.34 30.16 -18.75
C LYS A 156 -21.64 29.37 -18.50
N HIS A 157 -22.07 28.57 -19.48
CA HIS A 157 -23.30 27.78 -19.39
C HIS A 157 -22.97 26.28 -19.47
N PRO A 158 -23.11 25.53 -18.37
CA PRO A 158 -22.86 24.09 -18.40
C PRO A 158 -23.97 23.34 -19.15
N LEU A 159 -23.61 22.26 -19.84
CA LEU A 159 -24.59 21.29 -20.31
C LEU A 159 -24.99 20.40 -19.13
N VAL A 160 -26.29 20.31 -18.85
CA VAL A 160 -26.84 19.50 -17.76
C VAL A 160 -27.79 18.47 -18.34
N ILE A 161 -27.46 17.19 -18.22
CA ILE A 161 -28.29 16.07 -18.66
C ILE A 161 -28.93 15.44 -17.42
N THR A 162 -30.25 15.46 -17.37
CA THR A 162 -31.06 14.91 -16.27
C THR A 162 -31.97 13.76 -16.70
N ASN A 163 -32.09 13.53 -18.02
CA ASN A 163 -32.94 12.46 -18.56
C ASN A 163 -32.33 11.09 -18.25
N PRO A 164 -33.01 10.21 -17.49
CA PRO A 164 -32.48 8.90 -17.13
C PRO A 164 -32.16 8.00 -18.33
N ASN A 165 -32.98 8.06 -19.39
CA ASN A 165 -32.73 7.28 -20.60
C ASN A 165 -31.45 7.73 -21.31
N THR A 166 -31.19 9.04 -21.35
CA THR A 166 -29.96 9.57 -21.96
C THR A 166 -28.73 9.14 -21.18
N ILE A 167 -28.75 9.28 -19.85
CA ILE A 167 -27.61 8.89 -19.00
C ILE A 167 -27.36 7.38 -19.09
N PHE A 168 -28.42 6.57 -19.06
CA PHE A 168 -28.32 5.12 -19.22
C PHE A 168 -27.76 4.72 -20.58
N TYR A 169 -28.27 5.31 -21.66
CA TYR A 169 -27.81 4.98 -23.00
C TYR A 169 -26.34 5.36 -23.23
N ILE A 170 -25.87 6.48 -22.64
CA ILE A 170 -24.44 6.81 -22.64
C ILE A 170 -23.63 5.71 -21.95
N ALA A 171 -24.09 5.20 -20.81
CA ALA A 171 -23.39 4.12 -20.11
C ALA A 171 -23.31 2.83 -20.95
N CYS A 172 -24.38 2.43 -21.63
CA CYS A 172 -24.36 1.27 -22.53
C CYS A 172 -23.38 1.45 -23.69
N LEU A 173 -23.37 2.62 -24.34
CA LEU A 173 -22.42 2.90 -25.42
C LEU A 173 -20.96 2.87 -24.94
N LEU A 174 -20.72 3.31 -23.70
CA LEU A 174 -19.39 3.23 -23.10
C LEU A 174 -19.02 1.79 -22.78
N GLU A 175 -19.93 1.01 -22.19
CA GLU A 175 -19.71 -0.41 -21.89
C GLU A 175 -19.30 -1.18 -23.15
N ASP A 176 -20.09 -1.09 -24.22
CA ASP A 176 -19.79 -1.71 -25.53
C ASP A 176 -18.45 -1.23 -26.11
N GLY A 177 -18.14 0.06 -25.93
CA GLY A 177 -16.90 0.66 -26.43
C GLY A 177 -15.65 0.22 -25.66
N LEU A 178 -15.77 0.02 -24.34
CA LEU A 178 -14.66 -0.35 -23.46
C LEU A 178 -14.22 -1.81 -23.64
N GLU A 179 -15.14 -2.70 -24.03
CA GLU A 179 -14.84 -4.13 -24.26
C GLU A 179 -13.72 -4.34 -25.30
N ASN A 180 -13.55 -3.39 -26.23
CA ASN A 180 -12.63 -3.50 -27.35
C ASN A 180 -11.32 -2.70 -27.17
N ILE A 181 -11.06 -2.14 -25.99
CA ILE A 181 -9.84 -1.37 -25.72
C ILE A 181 -8.67 -2.32 -25.42
N GLU A 182 -7.64 -2.27 -26.27
CA GLU A 182 -6.37 -2.98 -26.07
C GLU A 182 -5.67 -2.56 -24.76
N GLN A 183 -4.94 -3.49 -24.14
CA GLN A 183 -4.30 -3.29 -22.84
C GLN A 183 -3.21 -2.21 -22.87
N ASP A 184 -2.49 -2.06 -23.97
CA ASP A 184 -1.41 -1.08 -24.15
C ASP A 184 -1.90 0.29 -24.66
N SER A 185 -3.21 0.42 -24.94
CA SER A 185 -3.87 1.66 -25.33
C SER A 185 -3.65 2.78 -24.32
N ARG A 186 -3.57 4.02 -24.82
CA ARG A 186 -3.52 5.22 -23.96
C ARG A 186 -4.73 5.34 -23.04
N MET A 187 -5.86 4.73 -23.39
CA MET A 187 -7.06 4.70 -22.55
C MET A 187 -6.86 3.86 -21.29
N SER A 188 -5.99 2.86 -21.34
CA SER A 188 -5.71 1.90 -20.26
C SER A 188 -4.55 2.34 -19.36
N ARG A 189 -3.79 3.37 -19.74
CA ARG A 189 -2.61 3.82 -18.99
C ARG A 189 -3.02 4.80 -17.90
N GLU A 190 -2.66 4.47 -16.66
CA GLU A 190 -2.77 5.40 -15.53
C GLU A 190 -1.88 6.63 -15.75
N ILE A 191 -2.35 7.78 -15.28
CA ILE A 191 -1.66 9.05 -15.48
C ILE A 191 -0.88 9.40 -14.22
N VAL A 192 0.44 9.54 -14.36
CA VAL A 192 1.33 9.93 -13.25
C VAL A 192 1.45 11.44 -13.21
N SER A 193 1.24 12.02 -12.03
CA SER A 193 1.54 13.43 -11.78
C SER A 193 3.03 13.72 -11.99
N LEU A 194 3.36 14.78 -12.72
CA LEU A 194 4.73 15.33 -12.78
C LEU A 194 5.16 15.98 -11.46
N TYR A 195 4.25 16.14 -10.51
CA TYR A 195 4.48 16.78 -9.22
C TYR A 195 4.20 15.82 -8.06
N LYS A 196 4.95 16.00 -6.96
CA LYS A 196 4.76 15.26 -5.71
C LYS A 196 3.33 15.41 -5.20
N THR A 197 2.78 14.33 -4.65
CA THR A 197 1.49 14.41 -3.96
C THR A 197 1.62 15.25 -2.68
N LYS A 198 0.48 15.74 -2.18
CA LYS A 198 0.41 16.22 -0.80
C LYS A 198 0.76 15.07 0.14
N GLU A 199 1.54 15.34 1.18
CA GLU A 199 1.89 14.40 2.25
C GLU A 199 0.66 13.62 2.75
N LEU A 200 0.70 12.30 2.60
CA LEU A 200 -0.36 11.38 3.00
C LEU A 200 -0.01 10.71 4.32
N TYR A 201 0.02 11.49 5.41
CA TYR A 201 0.50 11.04 6.72
C TYR A 201 -0.18 9.75 7.23
N THR A 202 -1.51 9.69 7.24
CA THR A 202 -2.21 8.48 7.72
C THR A 202 -2.09 7.29 6.77
N ALA A 203 -1.97 7.55 5.46
CA ALA A 203 -1.73 6.51 4.46
C ALA A 203 -0.31 5.93 4.59
N ARG A 204 0.69 6.75 4.94
CA ARG A 204 2.07 6.33 5.25
C ARG A 204 2.10 5.34 6.41
N ILE A 205 1.47 5.68 7.53
CA ILE A 205 1.37 4.78 8.70
C ILE A 205 0.65 3.48 8.32
N TYR A 206 -0.44 3.59 7.55
CA TYR A 206 -1.18 2.43 7.09
C TYR A 206 -0.34 1.53 6.17
N LEU A 207 0.37 2.10 5.19
CA LEU A 207 1.24 1.35 4.26
C LEU A 207 2.34 0.62 5.02
N PHE A 208 2.98 1.30 5.98
CA PHE A 208 3.96 0.69 6.86
C PHE A 208 3.39 -0.53 7.58
N ALA A 209 2.22 -0.37 8.21
CA ALA A 209 1.55 -1.47 8.90
C ALA A 209 1.13 -2.60 7.95
N LYS A 210 0.62 -2.26 6.76
CA LYS A 210 0.16 -3.22 5.74
C LYS A 210 1.31 -4.13 5.29
N MET A 211 2.49 -3.56 5.03
CA MET A 211 3.66 -4.33 4.61
C MET A 211 4.18 -5.28 5.70
N ILE A 212 4.19 -4.85 6.96
CA ILE A 212 4.57 -5.74 8.07
C ILE A 212 3.49 -6.79 8.33
N LEU A 213 2.21 -6.45 8.20
CA LEU A 213 1.12 -7.45 8.28
C LEU A 213 1.25 -8.52 7.21
N TYR A 214 1.53 -8.11 5.96
CA TYR A 214 1.77 -9.05 4.86
C TYR A 214 2.91 -10.02 5.17
N PHE A 215 4.01 -9.55 5.77
CA PHE A 215 5.09 -10.44 6.23
C PHE A 215 4.58 -11.51 7.22
N PHE A 216 3.71 -11.16 8.18
CA PHE A 216 3.13 -12.15 9.09
C PHE A 216 2.04 -13.03 8.46
N GLU A 217 1.37 -12.56 7.42
CA GLU A 217 0.39 -13.35 6.68
C GLU A 217 1.09 -14.42 5.83
N THR A 218 2.23 -14.08 5.26
CA THR A 218 3.04 -14.97 4.41
C THR A 218 3.96 -15.90 5.20
N ASN A 219 4.25 -15.60 6.48
CA ASN A 219 5.01 -16.47 7.38
C ASN A 219 4.15 -16.91 8.59
N PRO A 220 3.15 -17.78 8.39
CA PRO A 220 2.20 -18.17 9.43
C PRO A 220 2.80 -18.93 10.60
N GLU A 221 4.02 -19.46 10.47
CA GLU A 221 4.80 -20.06 11.56
C GLU A 221 5.05 -19.09 12.72
N PHE A 222 5.09 -17.79 12.45
CA PHE A 222 5.22 -16.74 13.46
C PHE A 222 3.87 -16.37 14.13
N ASN A 223 2.76 -16.95 13.66
CA ASN A 223 1.42 -16.56 14.12
C ASN A 223 0.93 -17.38 15.32
N ASN A 224 1.48 -18.59 15.49
CA ASN A 224 0.98 -19.59 16.43
C ASN A 224 1.90 -19.80 17.65
N GLN A 225 2.96 -18.99 17.79
CA GLN A 225 3.83 -19.08 18.94
C GLN A 225 3.13 -18.49 20.16
N ARG A 226 2.66 -19.38 21.04
CA ARG A 226 2.14 -19.00 22.36
C ARG A 226 3.32 -18.55 23.20
N ALA A 227 3.14 -17.46 23.94
CA ALA A 227 4.14 -17.06 24.92
C ALA A 227 4.46 -18.25 25.86
N PRO A 228 5.72 -18.40 26.32
CA PRO A 228 6.10 -19.47 27.23
C PRO A 228 5.13 -19.55 28.42
N LYS A 229 4.71 -20.76 28.80
CA LYS A 229 3.82 -20.96 29.95
C LYS A 229 4.39 -20.24 31.18
N GLY A 230 3.60 -19.33 31.77
CA GLY A 230 3.99 -18.54 32.95
C GLY A 230 4.61 -17.16 32.67
N SER A 231 4.75 -16.76 31.40
CA SER A 231 5.31 -15.44 31.03
C SER A 231 4.33 -14.27 31.14
N GLY A 232 3.01 -14.52 31.25
CA GLY A 232 1.98 -13.48 31.32
C GLY A 232 1.80 -12.67 30.01
N MET A 233 2.55 -12.96 28.95
CA MET A 233 2.43 -12.28 27.66
C MET A 233 1.37 -12.93 26.77
N ASN A 234 0.49 -12.11 26.19
CA ASN A 234 -0.24 -12.48 24.98
C ASN A 234 0.44 -11.79 23.80
N PHE A 235 0.93 -12.59 22.85
CA PHE A 235 1.53 -12.04 21.64
C PHE A 235 0.45 -11.39 20.77
N SER A 236 0.62 -10.10 20.46
CA SER A 236 -0.17 -9.39 19.46
C SER A 236 0.77 -8.80 18.41
N LYS A 237 0.68 -9.30 17.17
CA LYS A 237 1.38 -8.71 16.02
C LYS A 237 1.01 -7.23 15.83
N LEU A 238 -0.25 -6.90 16.08
CA LEU A 238 -0.75 -5.53 15.99
C LEU A 238 -0.10 -4.64 17.04
N LEU A 239 0.11 -5.15 18.25
CA LEU A 239 0.85 -4.42 19.30
C LEU A 239 2.32 -4.21 18.91
N LEU A 240 2.98 -5.22 18.35
CA LEU A 240 4.35 -5.06 17.82
C LEU A 240 4.39 -3.98 16.73
N ILE A 241 3.48 -4.02 15.75
CA ILE A 241 3.40 -3.01 14.68
C ILE A 241 3.12 -1.62 15.25
N SER A 242 2.25 -1.52 16.25
CA SER A 242 1.96 -0.25 16.94
C SER A 242 3.22 0.33 17.59
N ASN A 243 3.94 -0.48 18.37
CA ASN A 243 5.19 -0.07 18.99
C ASN A 243 6.26 0.31 17.95
N LEU A 244 6.31 -0.38 16.80
CA LEU A 244 7.19 -0.01 15.68
C LEU A 244 6.81 1.34 15.06
N ILE A 245 5.52 1.64 14.90
CA ILE A 245 5.04 2.95 14.42
C ILE A 245 5.48 4.07 15.37
N TYR A 246 5.40 3.83 16.67
CA TYR A 246 5.87 4.77 17.69
C TYR A 246 7.40 4.93 17.64
N PHE A 247 8.13 3.81 17.68
CA PHE A 247 9.61 3.76 17.64
C PHE A 247 10.19 4.48 16.41
N THR A 248 9.62 4.21 15.24
CA THR A 248 10.05 4.83 13.98
C THR A 248 9.63 6.29 13.84
N GLN A 249 8.87 6.83 14.79
CA GLN A 249 8.31 8.18 14.80
C GLN A 249 7.44 8.46 13.57
N LEU A 250 6.82 7.42 13.00
CA LEU A 250 5.80 7.55 11.96
C LEU A 250 4.54 8.23 12.51
N SER A 251 4.23 7.98 13.78
CA SER A 251 3.27 8.78 14.53
C SER A 251 3.94 9.63 15.59
N LYS A 252 3.47 10.88 15.78
CA LYS A 252 3.81 11.73 16.92
C LYS A 252 2.89 11.52 18.13
N THR A 253 1.87 10.66 18.01
CA THR A 253 0.92 10.40 19.08
C THR A 253 1.34 9.18 19.89
N ASP A 254 1.22 9.26 21.22
CA ASP A 254 1.46 8.12 22.13
C ASP A 254 0.40 7.02 21.98
N GLY A 255 -0.66 7.25 21.18
CA GLY A 255 -1.71 6.25 20.90
C GLY A 255 -1.25 5.01 20.13
N TYR A 256 0.04 4.91 19.80
CA TYR A 256 0.68 3.71 19.24
C TYR A 256 1.67 3.06 20.23
N LEU A 257 1.88 3.64 21.41
CA LEU A 257 2.79 3.10 22.43
C LEU A 257 2.02 2.19 23.38
N GLY A 258 2.33 0.88 23.36
CA GLY A 258 1.78 -0.08 24.31
C GLY A 258 0.31 -0.47 24.09
N ASP A 259 -0.32 0.00 23.02
CA ASP A 259 -1.71 -0.32 22.63
C ASP A 259 -1.85 -0.42 21.10
N ASP A 260 -2.84 -1.17 20.62
CA ASP A 260 -3.10 -1.39 19.18
C ASP A 260 -4.48 -0.89 18.69
N ASP A 261 -5.27 -0.19 19.51
CA ASP A 261 -6.60 0.28 19.13
C ASP A 261 -6.54 1.35 18.03
N THR A 262 -5.57 2.27 18.11
CA THR A 262 -5.36 3.29 17.07
C THR A 262 -5.03 2.65 15.73
N LEU A 263 -4.17 1.63 15.76
CA LEU A 263 -3.81 0.87 14.56
C LEU A 263 -5.01 0.11 13.99
N LYS A 264 -5.80 -0.58 14.83
CA LYS A 264 -7.02 -1.28 14.39
C LYS A 264 -8.02 -0.35 13.71
N LYS A 265 -8.24 0.84 14.27
CA LYS A 265 -9.10 1.88 13.68
C LYS A 265 -8.56 2.34 12.32
N LEU A 266 -7.25 2.54 12.21
CA LEU A 266 -6.60 2.92 10.95
C LEU A 266 -6.74 1.84 9.88
N ILE A 267 -6.47 0.57 10.22
CA ILE A 267 -6.64 -0.56 9.29
C ILE A 267 -8.09 -0.63 8.79
N LYS A 268 -9.07 -0.48 9.69
CA LYS A 268 -10.49 -0.43 9.31
C LYS A 268 -10.81 0.73 8.37
N GLN A 269 -10.23 1.91 8.61
CA GLN A 269 -10.42 3.10 7.78
C GLN A 269 -9.89 2.91 6.34
N TYR A 270 -8.85 2.10 6.17
CA TYR A 270 -8.17 1.87 4.89
C TYR A 270 -8.48 0.52 4.23
N LYS A 271 -9.29 -0.35 4.86
CA LYS A 271 -9.57 -1.73 4.38
C LYS A 271 -9.89 -1.82 2.87
N ASN A 272 -10.64 -0.87 2.34
CA ASN A 272 -11.06 -0.84 0.93
C ASN A 272 -10.53 0.40 0.20
N LYS A 273 -9.42 0.98 0.68
CA LYS A 273 -8.81 2.18 0.09
C LYS A 273 -7.47 1.82 -0.50
N GLU A 274 -7.30 2.22 -1.75
CA GLU A 274 -6.03 2.12 -2.44
C GLU A 274 -5.19 3.38 -2.21
N ILE A 275 -3.89 3.21 -2.01
CA ILE A 275 -2.93 4.31 -2.00
C ILE A 275 -2.49 4.52 -3.45
N ARG A 276 -3.17 5.45 -4.14
CA ARG A 276 -2.92 5.79 -5.55
C ARG A 276 -1.69 6.69 -5.69
N THR A 277 -0.52 6.14 -5.39
CA THR A 277 0.77 6.80 -5.61
C THR A 277 1.80 5.84 -6.17
N ILE A 278 2.71 6.40 -6.98
CA ILE A 278 3.93 5.72 -7.40
C ILE A 278 5.03 6.08 -6.41
N ASN A 279 5.74 5.06 -5.93
CA ASN A 279 6.88 5.24 -5.05
C ASN A 279 8.00 5.96 -5.81
N ASN A 280 8.49 7.09 -5.29
CA ASN A 280 9.54 7.86 -5.98
C ASN A 280 10.98 7.44 -5.62
N PHE A 281 11.14 6.53 -4.67
CA PHE A 281 12.45 6.03 -4.23
C PHE A 281 12.82 4.71 -4.86
N TYR A 282 11.82 3.90 -5.22
CA TYR A 282 11.96 2.53 -5.73
C TYR A 282 11.39 2.43 -7.16
N LEU A 283 11.97 3.24 -8.06
CA LEU A 283 11.71 3.24 -9.51
C LEU A 283 12.92 2.76 -10.29
#